data_AF-A0A653XAL7-F1
#
_entry.id   AF-A0A653XAL7-F1
#
_cell.length_a   1.000
_cell.length_b   1.000
_cell.length_c   1.000
_cell.angle_alpha   90.00
_cell.angle_beta   90.00
_cell.angle_gamma   90.00
#
_symmetry.space_group_name_H-M   'P 1'
#
loop_
_entity.id
_entity.type
_entity.pdbx_description
1 polymer ?
#
loop_
_entity_poly.entity_id
_entity_poly.type
_entity_poly.pdbx_seq_one_letter_code
_entity_poly.pdbx_strand_id
1 'polypeptide(L)'
;MQEHIKPTVQITVPALSMAGVSDAPATLDGYGPIDPETAARIAVNAPSFTRILVQPETGAMLSVGRGQYRVPADLQRAVRLRDGTCRAPGCGRRARACDLDHSVAWQDGGATDVGNLACLCRHHHRMKHLPGWDLAHRPGGVLDWTTPDGKQCRTEPDPAPF
;
A
#
# COMPACT_ATOMS: atom_id res chain seq x y z
N MET A 1 -19.27 29.31 24.97
CA MET A 1 -18.11 28.79 24.22
C MET A 1 -18.68 28.08 23.00
N GLN A 2 -18.59 28.69 21.82
CA GLN A 2 -19.25 28.19 20.61
C GLN A 2 -18.28 27.23 19.91
N GLU A 3 -18.65 25.96 19.80
CA GLU A 3 -17.87 24.97 19.05
C GLU A 3 -17.97 25.32 17.56
N HIS A 4 -16.84 25.73 16.97
CA HIS A 4 -16.77 25.95 15.54
C HIS A 4 -16.71 24.60 14.82
N ILE A 5 -17.76 24.26 14.08
CA ILE A 5 -17.77 23.11 13.17
C ILE A 5 -16.75 23.39 12.06
N LYS A 6 -15.77 22.50 11.89
CA LYS A 6 -14.81 22.54 10.79
C LYS A 6 -15.25 21.53 9.73
N PRO A 7 -15.93 21.95 8.65
CA PRO A 7 -16.38 21.02 7.62
C PRO A 7 -15.18 20.44 6.87
N THR A 8 -15.19 19.13 6.66
CA THR A 8 -14.21 18.41 5.84
C THR A 8 -14.90 18.00 4.55
N VAL A 9 -14.29 18.35 3.41
CA VAL A 9 -14.75 17.95 2.07
C VAL A 9 -13.74 16.97 1.50
N GLN A 10 -14.21 15.81 1.05
CA GLN A 10 -13.38 14.81 0.38
C GLN A 10 -13.83 14.66 -1.07
N ILE A 11 -12.87 14.78 -1.98
CA ILE A 11 -13.06 14.50 -3.41
C ILE A 11 -12.07 13.42 -3.85
N THR A 12 -12.55 12.49 -4.67
CA THR A 12 -11.73 11.47 -5.34
C THR A 12 -11.67 11.80 -6.81
N VAL A 13 -10.48 12.02 -7.34
CA VAL A 13 -10.27 12.41 -8.74
C VAL A 13 -9.39 11.37 -9.42
N PRO A 14 -9.80 10.79 -10.56
CA PRO A 14 -8.92 9.98 -11.37
C PRO A 14 -7.66 10.79 -11.76
N ALA A 15 -6.48 10.23 -11.56
CA ALA A 15 -5.23 10.96 -11.77
C ALA A 15 -5.08 11.51 -13.20
N LEU A 16 -5.57 10.78 -14.21
CA LEU A 16 -5.57 11.22 -15.60
C LEU A 16 -6.56 12.37 -15.84
N SER A 17 -7.70 12.40 -15.16
CA SER A 17 -8.62 13.55 -15.20
C SER A 17 -8.01 14.77 -14.54
N MET A 18 -7.31 14.59 -13.41
CA MET A 18 -6.61 15.69 -12.76
C MET A 18 -5.46 16.25 -13.61
N ALA A 19 -4.85 15.43 -14.45
CA ALA A 19 -3.81 15.83 -15.40
C ALA A 19 -4.36 16.38 -16.73
N GLY A 20 -5.68 16.43 -16.92
CA GLY A 20 -6.31 16.88 -18.17
C GLY A 20 -6.17 15.90 -19.34
N VAL A 21 -5.89 14.62 -19.06
CA VAL A 21 -5.70 13.56 -20.07
C VAL A 21 -7.00 12.80 -20.36
N SER A 22 -7.95 12.78 -19.41
CA SER A 22 -9.25 12.12 -19.57
C SER A 22 -10.38 12.94 -18.96
N ASP A 23 -11.61 12.72 -19.43
CA ASP A 23 -12.81 13.39 -18.89
C ASP A 23 -13.59 12.52 -17.91
N ALA A 24 -12.96 11.47 -17.35
CA ALA A 24 -13.62 10.62 -16.37
C ALA A 24 -14.02 11.45 -15.13
N PRO A 25 -15.25 11.32 -14.62
CA PRO A 25 -15.76 12.17 -13.55
C PRO A 25 -15.00 11.94 -12.25
N ALA A 26 -14.86 13.01 -11.46
CA ALA A 26 -14.47 12.91 -10.06
C ALA A 26 -15.69 12.56 -9.20
N THR A 27 -15.49 12.17 -7.95
CA THR A 27 -16.56 11.91 -6.99
C THR A 27 -16.40 12.81 -5.77
N LEU A 28 -17.47 13.53 -5.42
CA LEU A 28 -17.63 14.26 -4.16
C LEU A 28 -18.30 13.36 -3.13
N ASP A 29 -17.63 13.14 -2.01
CA ASP A 29 -18.15 12.26 -0.96
C ASP A 29 -19.51 12.75 -0.43
N GLY A 30 -20.48 11.83 -0.32
CA GLY A 30 -21.85 12.12 0.07
C GLY A 30 -22.76 12.76 -1.00
N TYR A 31 -22.23 13.18 -2.16
CA TYR A 31 -23.01 13.82 -3.23
C TYR A 31 -22.95 13.07 -4.57
N GLY A 32 -21.85 12.37 -4.85
CA GLY A 32 -21.67 11.59 -6.08
C GLY A 32 -20.78 12.27 -7.12
N PRO A 33 -20.96 11.96 -8.43
CA PRO A 33 -20.04 12.41 -9.46
C PRO A 33 -20.08 13.93 -9.68
N ILE A 34 -18.91 14.54 -9.88
CA ILE A 34 -18.72 15.94 -10.26
C ILE A 34 -17.77 16.03 -11.46
N ASP A 35 -17.87 17.10 -12.25
CA ASP A 35 -16.98 17.29 -13.39
C ASP A 35 -15.53 17.57 -12.95
N PRO A 36 -14.52 17.22 -13.78
CA PRO A 36 -13.12 17.43 -13.45
C PRO A 36 -12.74 18.89 -13.16
N GLU A 37 -13.41 19.87 -13.79
CA GLU A 37 -13.11 21.29 -13.58
C GLU A 37 -13.56 21.75 -12.18
N THR A 38 -14.76 21.37 -11.76
CA THR A 38 -15.25 21.59 -10.39
C THR A 38 -14.34 20.92 -9.38
N ALA A 39 -13.94 19.66 -9.62
CA ALA A 39 -13.01 18.95 -8.74
C ALA A 39 -11.65 19.66 -8.65
N ALA A 40 -11.11 20.17 -9.77
CA ALA A 40 -9.87 20.94 -9.80
C ALA A 40 -9.97 22.22 -8.95
N ARG A 41 -11.08 22.95 -9.06
CA ARG A 41 -11.33 24.17 -8.27
C ARG A 41 -11.37 23.89 -6.76
N ILE A 42 -11.95 22.76 -6.36
CA ILE A 42 -11.95 22.32 -4.95
C ILE A 42 -10.53 21.92 -4.52
N ALA A 43 -9.83 21.15 -5.36
CA ALA A 43 -8.49 20.63 -5.08
C ALA A 43 -7.42 21.73 -4.93
N VAL A 44 -7.55 22.87 -5.62
CA VAL A 44 -6.60 24.00 -5.53
C VAL A 44 -6.37 24.48 -4.09
N ASN A 45 -7.41 24.42 -3.25
CA ASN A 45 -7.33 24.85 -1.85
C ASN A 45 -7.09 23.69 -0.88
N ALA A 46 -6.84 22.48 -1.39
CA ALA A 46 -6.64 21.31 -0.54
C ALA A 46 -5.29 21.42 0.20
N PRO A 47 -5.27 21.28 1.54
CA PRO A 47 -4.02 21.34 2.30
C PRO A 47 -3.14 20.10 2.10
N SER A 48 -3.68 19.03 1.51
CA SER A 48 -2.96 17.78 1.27
C SER A 48 -3.64 16.92 0.21
N PHE A 49 -2.87 16.06 -0.43
CA PHE A 49 -3.35 15.04 -1.36
C PHE A 49 -2.99 13.64 -0.86
N THR A 50 -3.93 12.71 -0.95
CA THR A 50 -3.68 11.28 -0.72
C THR A 50 -3.68 10.57 -2.07
N ARG A 51 -2.54 10.04 -2.48
CA ARG A 51 -2.44 9.24 -3.71
C ARG A 51 -2.88 7.82 -3.42
N ILE A 52 -3.95 7.40 -4.10
CA ILE A 52 -4.44 6.02 -4.06
C ILE A 52 -4.15 5.38 -5.42
N LEU A 53 -3.46 4.24 -5.41
CA LEU A 53 -3.35 3.39 -6.60
C LEU A 53 -4.42 2.31 -6.48
N VAL A 54 -5.21 2.12 -7.53
CA VAL A 54 -6.22 1.06 -7.59
C VAL A 54 -5.95 0.14 -8.78
N GLN A 55 -6.39 -1.11 -8.66
CA GLN A 55 -6.50 -2.00 -9.81
C GLN A 55 -7.64 -1.49 -10.71
N PRO A 56 -7.41 -1.29 -12.03
CA PRO A 56 -8.39 -0.64 -12.90
C PRO A 56 -9.67 -1.47 -13.12
N GLU A 57 -9.60 -2.79 -13.09
CA GLU A 57 -10.78 -3.65 -13.33
C GLU A 57 -11.65 -3.83 -12.07
N THR A 58 -11.02 -3.92 -10.90
CA THR A 58 -11.71 -4.29 -9.65
C THR A 58 -11.88 -3.13 -8.67
N GLY A 59 -11.14 -2.04 -8.86
CA GLY A 59 -11.06 -0.94 -7.90
C GLY A 59 -10.24 -1.25 -6.64
N ALA A 60 -9.61 -2.43 -6.53
CA ALA A 60 -8.88 -2.83 -5.33
C ALA A 60 -7.71 -1.87 -5.03
N MET A 61 -7.59 -1.41 -3.78
CA MET A 61 -6.49 -0.52 -3.37
C MET A 61 -5.13 -1.25 -3.36
N LEU A 62 -4.19 -0.76 -4.16
CA LEU A 62 -2.81 -1.25 -4.29
C LEU A 62 -1.79 -0.37 -3.54
N SER A 63 -2.12 0.89 -3.25
CA SER A 63 -1.28 1.83 -2.50
C SER A 63 -2.13 2.94 -1.89
N VAL A 64 -1.80 3.35 -0.66
CA VAL A 64 -2.32 4.58 -0.02
C VAL A 64 -1.20 5.58 0.32
N GLY A 65 0.00 5.34 -0.21
CA GLY A 65 1.17 6.18 0.00
C GLY A 65 1.60 6.25 1.48
N ARG A 66 2.14 7.39 1.89
CA ARG A 66 2.68 7.61 3.23
C ARG A 66 1.71 8.26 4.22
N GLY A 67 0.63 8.88 3.73
CA GLY A 67 -0.35 9.56 4.59
C GLY A 67 -1.08 8.62 5.56
N GLN A 68 -0.94 7.31 5.37
CA GLN A 68 -1.61 6.30 6.19
C GLN A 68 -0.67 5.14 6.53
N TYR A 69 -0.41 4.93 7.83
CA TYR A 69 0.36 3.79 8.33
C TYR A 69 -0.46 2.49 8.31
N ARG A 70 -1.75 2.58 8.69
CA ARG A 70 -2.64 1.41 8.78
C ARG A 70 -2.95 0.86 7.39
N VAL A 71 -2.62 -0.40 7.14
CA VAL A 71 -2.88 -1.08 5.86
C VAL A 71 -4.40 -1.27 5.65
N PRO A 72 -5.00 -0.71 4.58
CA PRO A 72 -6.42 -0.90 4.24
C PRO A 72 -6.77 -2.35 3.92
N ALA A 73 -8.02 -2.76 4.16
CA ALA A 73 -8.45 -4.16 4.03
C ALA A 73 -8.16 -4.77 2.64
N ASP A 74 -8.40 -4.03 1.56
CA ASP A 74 -8.15 -4.52 0.20
C ASP A 74 -6.66 -4.73 -0.08
N LEU A 75 -5.81 -3.82 0.40
CA LEU A 75 -4.37 -3.95 0.30
C LEU A 75 -3.87 -5.14 1.13
N GLN A 76 -4.43 -5.35 2.33
CA GLN A 76 -4.13 -6.54 3.12
C GLN A 76 -4.48 -7.83 2.36
N ARG A 77 -5.65 -7.85 1.70
CA ARG A 77 -6.11 -8.99 0.91
C ARG A 77 -5.19 -9.23 -0.29
N ALA A 78 -4.84 -8.19 -1.03
CA ALA A 78 -3.95 -8.26 -2.18
C ALA A 78 -2.57 -8.82 -1.80
N VAL A 79 -1.95 -8.29 -0.73
CA VAL A 79 -0.64 -8.77 -0.26
C VAL A 79 -0.71 -10.23 0.21
N ARG A 80 -1.76 -10.62 0.95
CA ARG A 80 -1.92 -12.01 1.40
C ARG A 80 -2.16 -13.00 0.27
N LEU A 81 -2.92 -12.61 -0.75
CA LEU A 81 -3.16 -13.43 -1.95
C LEU A 81 -1.88 -13.61 -2.76
N ARG A 82 -1.12 -12.52 -2.95
CA ARG A 82 0.18 -12.57 -3.61
C ARG A 82 1.14 -13.49 -2.87
N ASP A 83 1.24 -13.32 -1.56
CA ASP A 83 2.31 -13.95 -0.79
C ASP A 83 2.07 -15.43 -0.48
N GLY A 84 0.81 -15.83 -0.26
CA GLY A 84 0.38 -17.21 0.06
C GLY A 84 0.83 -17.71 1.44
N THR A 85 2.11 -17.58 1.72
CA THR A 85 2.82 -17.97 2.93
C THR A 85 3.76 -16.86 3.42
N CYS A 86 4.46 -17.11 4.53
CA CYS A 86 5.49 -16.24 5.06
C CYS A 86 6.64 -16.15 4.05
N ARG A 87 7.03 -14.92 3.72
CA ARG A 87 8.02 -14.61 2.68
C ARG A 87 9.47 -14.78 3.12
N ALA A 88 9.71 -15.41 4.27
CA ALA A 88 11.05 -15.76 4.73
C ALA A 88 11.47 -17.10 4.11
N PRO A 89 12.76 -17.29 3.75
CA PRO A 89 13.23 -18.50 3.10
C PRO A 89 12.79 -19.79 3.81
N GLY A 90 12.10 -20.67 3.08
CA GLY A 90 11.66 -21.99 3.57
C GLY A 90 10.49 -21.97 4.57
N CYS A 91 9.86 -20.82 4.86
CA CYS A 91 8.80 -20.76 5.86
C CYS A 91 7.40 -21.06 5.28
N GLY A 92 6.82 -22.21 5.61
CA GLY A 92 5.46 -22.59 5.17
C GLY A 92 4.28 -21.97 5.96
N ARG A 93 4.51 -20.97 6.82
CA ARG A 93 3.42 -20.37 7.62
C ARG A 93 2.44 -19.63 6.71
N ARG A 94 1.15 -19.98 6.72
CA ARG A 94 0.13 -19.35 5.85
C ARG A 94 0.01 -17.84 6.08
N ALA A 95 -0.13 -17.06 5.01
CA ALA A 95 -0.21 -15.59 5.03
C ALA A 95 -1.32 -15.02 5.93
N ARG A 96 -2.45 -15.74 6.09
CA ARG A 96 -3.52 -15.35 7.03
C ARG A 96 -3.08 -15.27 8.49
N ALA A 97 -1.99 -15.96 8.85
CA ALA A 97 -1.42 -16.02 10.19
C ALA A 97 -0.08 -15.26 10.26
N CYS A 98 0.18 -14.39 9.28
CA CYS A 98 1.34 -13.52 9.20
C CYS A 98 0.93 -12.07 9.48
N ASP A 99 1.89 -11.31 10.01
CA ASP A 99 1.85 -9.86 10.04
C ASP A 99 2.09 -9.33 8.62
N LEU A 100 1.51 -8.17 8.31
CA LEU A 100 1.86 -7.41 7.11
C LEU A 100 2.89 -6.38 7.51
N ASP A 101 4.08 -6.52 6.96
CA ASP A 101 5.26 -5.84 7.45
C ASP A 101 5.89 -5.01 6.33
N HIS A 102 6.30 -3.79 6.68
CA HIS A 102 6.96 -2.86 5.78
C HIS A 102 8.45 -3.19 5.72
N SER A 103 8.99 -3.47 4.53
CA SER A 103 10.42 -3.77 4.40
C SER A 103 11.28 -2.52 4.60
N VAL A 104 10.94 -1.40 3.95
CA VAL A 104 11.39 -0.08 4.42
C VAL A 104 10.39 0.37 5.48
N ALA A 105 10.84 0.51 6.73
CA ALA A 105 9.95 0.90 7.81
C ALA A 105 9.29 2.25 7.52
N TRP A 106 8.02 2.40 7.91
CA TRP A 106 7.26 3.61 7.64
C TRP A 106 7.92 4.88 8.23
N GLN A 107 8.50 4.73 9.44
CA GLN A 107 9.26 5.78 10.12
C GLN A 107 10.54 6.21 9.37
N ASP A 108 11.10 5.30 8.57
CA ASP A 108 12.29 5.53 7.74
C ASP A 108 11.93 5.98 6.31
N GLY A 109 10.67 6.36 6.08
CA GLY A 109 10.20 6.87 4.80
C GLY A 109 9.45 5.85 3.94
N GLY A 110 9.25 4.62 4.41
CA GLY A 110 8.49 3.61 3.70
C GLY A 110 7.04 3.99 3.43
N ALA A 111 6.50 3.61 2.28
CA ALA A 111 5.10 3.80 1.93
C ALA A 111 4.26 2.55 2.25
N THR A 112 2.96 2.75 2.45
CA THR A 112 1.99 1.67 2.64
C THR A 112 1.42 1.28 1.28
N ASP A 113 2.08 0.32 0.64
CA ASP A 113 1.73 -0.15 -0.69
C ASP A 113 2.16 -1.60 -0.89
N VAL A 114 1.61 -2.23 -1.94
CA VAL A 114 1.87 -3.63 -2.25
C VAL A 114 3.37 -3.88 -2.50
N GLY A 115 4.09 -2.91 -3.04
CA GLY A 115 5.52 -3.00 -3.33
C GLY A 115 6.43 -2.89 -2.11
N ASN A 116 5.96 -2.43 -0.95
CA ASN A 116 6.75 -2.33 0.29
C ASN A 116 6.23 -3.24 1.43
N LEU A 117 5.07 -3.88 1.25
CA LEU A 117 4.47 -4.78 2.24
C LEU A 117 4.71 -6.24 1.89
N ALA A 118 5.06 -7.06 2.87
CA ALA A 118 5.14 -8.52 2.76
C ALA A 118 4.54 -9.24 3.97
N CYS A 119 4.07 -10.47 3.76
CA CYS A 119 3.60 -11.36 4.82
C CYS A 119 4.79 -11.99 5.53
N LEU A 120 5.01 -11.64 6.79
CA LEU A 120 6.00 -12.29 7.66
C LEU A 120 5.32 -12.86 8.91
N CYS A 121 5.64 -14.10 9.25
CA CYS A 121 5.18 -14.64 10.52
C CYS A 121 5.83 -13.87 11.69
N ARG A 122 5.22 -13.91 12.87
CA ARG A 122 5.70 -13.13 14.03
C ARG A 122 7.18 -13.35 14.34
N HIS A 123 7.69 -14.57 14.13
CA HIS A 123 9.11 -14.90 14.30
C HIS A 123 9.98 -14.16 13.29
N HIS A 124 9.71 -14.30 11.99
CA HIS A 124 10.52 -13.68 10.94
C HIS A 124 10.36 -12.16 10.87
N HIS A 125 9.18 -11.64 11.20
CA HIS A 125 8.96 -10.19 11.36
C HIS A 125 9.91 -9.62 12.43
N ARG A 126 10.07 -10.30 13.58
CA ARG A 126 11.04 -9.86 14.59
C ARG A 126 12.49 -10.07 14.13
N MET A 127 12.77 -11.21 13.51
CA MET A 127 14.11 -11.58 13.06
C MET A 127 14.70 -10.55 12.09
N LYS A 128 13.91 -10.04 11.15
CA LYS A 128 14.40 -9.09 10.15
C LYS A 128 14.86 -7.74 10.73
N HIS A 129 14.44 -7.42 11.96
CA HIS A 129 14.87 -6.20 12.66
C HIS A 129 16.14 -6.43 13.50
N LEU A 130 16.67 -7.67 13.53
CA LEU A 130 17.91 -7.96 14.25
C LEU A 130 19.13 -7.50 13.44
N PRO A 131 20.23 -7.08 14.10
CA PRO A 131 21.44 -6.63 13.41
C PRO A 131 21.97 -7.64 12.38
N GLY A 132 22.39 -7.13 11.23
CA GLY A 132 22.97 -7.93 10.13
C GLY A 132 21.94 -8.62 9.23
N TRP A 133 20.66 -8.63 9.59
CA TRP A 133 19.60 -9.01 8.67
C TRP A 133 19.21 -7.83 7.79
N ASP A 134 19.00 -8.09 6.50
CA ASP A 134 18.47 -7.11 5.56
C ASP A 134 17.42 -7.76 4.64
N LEU A 135 16.42 -6.97 4.26
CA LEU A 135 15.29 -7.40 3.45
C LEU A 135 14.96 -6.34 2.40
N ALA A 136 15.27 -6.64 1.14
CA ALA A 136 14.99 -5.76 0.02
C ALA A 136 13.79 -6.24 -0.80
N HIS A 137 12.85 -5.34 -1.08
CA HIS A 137 11.79 -5.57 -2.05
C HIS A 137 12.29 -5.33 -3.47
N ARG A 138 11.90 -6.23 -4.37
CA ARG A 138 12.09 -6.11 -5.82
C ARG A 138 10.72 -6.06 -6.51
N PRO A 139 10.66 -5.57 -7.76
CA PRO A 139 9.43 -5.58 -8.54
C PRO A 139 8.79 -6.97 -8.58
N GLY A 140 7.46 -7.01 -8.62
CA GLY A 140 6.70 -8.26 -8.65
C GLY A 140 6.53 -8.97 -7.29
N GLY A 141 6.92 -8.35 -6.18
CA GLY A 141 6.79 -8.95 -4.83
C GLY A 141 7.90 -9.93 -4.47
N VAL A 142 8.97 -9.96 -5.25
CA VAL A 142 10.19 -10.72 -4.97
C VAL A 142 10.94 -10.08 -3.80
N LEU A 143 11.41 -10.90 -2.86
CA LEU A 143 12.22 -10.44 -1.73
C LEU A 143 13.62 -11.02 -1.79
N ASP A 144 14.61 -10.15 -1.69
CA ASP A 144 16.01 -10.53 -1.49
C ASP A 144 16.35 -10.38 0.00
N TRP A 145 16.66 -11.50 0.65
CA TRP A 145 17.09 -11.58 2.04
C TRP A 145 18.61 -11.63 2.11
N THR A 146 19.20 -10.87 3.02
CA THR A 146 20.60 -11.01 3.41
C THR A 146 20.67 -11.43 4.88
N THR A 147 21.41 -12.50 5.15
CA THR A 147 21.68 -12.99 6.50
C THR A 147 22.86 -12.23 7.14
N PRO A 148 23.05 -12.31 8.47
CA PRO A 148 24.17 -11.64 9.16
C PRO A 148 25.57 -12.07 8.68
N ASP A 149 25.71 -13.28 8.14
CA ASP A 149 26.94 -13.78 7.52
C ASP A 149 27.07 -13.44 6.03
N GLY A 150 26.19 -12.59 5.49
CA GLY A 150 26.22 -12.08 4.13
C GLY A 150 25.65 -13.01 3.07
N LYS A 151 25.03 -14.14 3.44
CA LYS A 151 24.38 -15.03 2.47
C LYS A 151 23.11 -14.38 1.95
N GLN A 152 22.91 -14.48 0.64
CA GLN A 152 21.73 -13.96 -0.02
C GLN A 152 20.78 -15.09 -0.39
N CYS A 153 19.49 -14.87 -0.11
CA CYS A 153 18.43 -15.80 -0.49
C CYS A 153 17.26 -15.03 -1.11
N ARG A 154 16.80 -15.49 -2.27
CA ARG A 154 15.62 -14.92 -2.94
C ARG A 154 14.38 -15.74 -2.61
N THR A 155 13.28 -15.04 -2.34
CA THR A 155 11.96 -15.64 -2.29
C THR A 155 11.06 -14.96 -3.32
N GLU A 156 10.29 -15.75 -4.07
CA GLU A 156 9.34 -15.28 -5.08
C GLU A 156 7.92 -15.60 -4.65
N PRO A 157 6.93 -14.71 -4.86
CA PRO A 157 5.54 -14.98 -4.49
C PRO A 157 5.11 -16.35 -4.99
N ASP A 158 4.21 -17.01 -4.25
CA ASP A 158 3.62 -18.23 -4.82
C ASP A 158 2.96 -17.83 -6.15
N PRO A 159 3.20 -18.59 -7.23
CA PRO A 159 2.53 -18.32 -8.49
C PRO A 159 1.03 -18.31 -8.20
N ALA A 160 0.36 -17.25 -8.66
CA ALA A 160 -1.08 -17.18 -8.54
C ALA A 160 -1.66 -18.47 -9.15
N PRO A 161 -2.66 -19.11 -8.52
CA PRO A 161 -3.15 -20.43 -8.95
C PRO A 161 -3.93 -20.41 -10.27
N PHE A 162 -3.65 -19.45 -11.17
CA PHE A 162 -4.33 -19.20 -12.44
C PHE A 162 -3.35 -18.62 -13.46
#